data_AF-A0A7J6XE82-F1
#
_entry.id   AF-A0A7J6XE82-F1
#
_cell.length_a   1.000
_cell.length_b   1.000
_cell.length_c   1.000
_cell.angle_alpha   90.00
_cell.angle_beta   90.00
_cell.angle_gamma   90.00
#
_symmetry.space_group_name_H-M   'P 1'
#
loop_
_entity.id
_entity.type
_entity.pdbx_description
1 polymer ?
#
loop_
_entity_poly.entity_id
_entity_poly.type
_entity_poly.pdbx_seq_one_letter_code
_entity_poly.pdbx_strand_id
1 'polypeptide(L)'
;MGEDPFQLYEKLSVSFPSLLQPLIHERDTYLAWSLKRSKAVNNCKTVVGIIGKGHMNGVIYALISDLGDLRFRDLCGQRSLNESSNRWVDTLLKNLVRDTVIGVLLWGLYEQLKTVL
;
A
#
# COMPACT_ATOMS: atom_id res chain seq x y z
N MET A 1 -33.10 -11.30 -17.39
CA MET A 1 -33.01 -10.47 -18.61
C MET A 1 -32.34 -9.18 -18.18
N GLY A 2 -31.00 -9.14 -18.22
CA GLY A 2 -30.25 -7.97 -17.74
C GLY A 2 -30.35 -6.86 -18.78
N GLU A 3 -30.75 -5.66 -18.37
CA GLU A 3 -30.73 -4.52 -19.29
C GLU A 3 -29.30 -4.25 -19.74
N ASP A 4 -29.13 -4.11 -21.06
CA ASP A 4 -27.83 -3.82 -21.64
C ASP A 4 -27.33 -2.46 -21.12
N PRO A 5 -26.16 -2.40 -20.44
CA PRO A 5 -25.64 -1.15 -19.89
C PRO A 5 -25.51 -0.06 -20.96
N PHE A 6 -25.31 -0.41 -22.23
CA PHE A 6 -25.29 0.57 -23.32
C PHE A 6 -26.64 1.28 -23.51
N GLN A 7 -27.77 0.57 -23.40
CA GLN A 7 -29.10 1.17 -23.48
C GLN A 7 -29.39 2.09 -22.29
N LEU A 8 -28.87 1.76 -21.11
CA LEU A 8 -28.97 2.63 -19.94
C LEU A 8 -28.19 3.94 -20.16
N TYR A 9 -26.95 3.85 -20.65
CA TYR A 9 -26.15 5.03 -20.96
C TYR A 9 -26.77 5.90 -22.05
N GLU A 10 -27.37 5.30 -23.06
CA GLU A 10 -28.08 6.01 -24.11
C GLU A 10 -29.31 6.74 -23.58
N LYS A 11 -30.15 6.07 -22.77
CA LYS A 11 -31.31 6.74 -22.14
C LYS A 11 -30.88 7.87 -21.19
N LEU A 12 -29.82 7.64 -20.40
CA LEU A 12 -29.29 8.65 -19.49
C LEU A 12 -28.66 9.83 -20.24
N SER A 13 -27.98 9.60 -21.37
CA SER A 13 -27.38 10.68 -22.15
C SER A 13 -28.43 11.57 -22.81
N VAL A 14 -29.55 10.98 -23.24
CA VAL A 14 -30.69 11.73 -23.80
C VAL A 14 -31.48 12.46 -22.71
N SER A 15 -31.75 11.80 -21.59
CA SER A 15 -32.62 12.34 -20.53
C SER A 15 -31.89 13.32 -19.61
N PHE A 16 -30.61 13.06 -19.33
CA PHE A 16 -29.78 13.81 -18.37
C PHE A 16 -28.34 13.94 -18.87
N PRO A 17 -28.09 14.72 -19.94
CA PRO A 17 -26.77 14.84 -20.56
C PRO A 17 -25.69 15.32 -19.60
N SER A 18 -26.05 16.15 -18.61
CA SER A 18 -25.14 16.65 -17.57
C SER A 18 -24.61 15.58 -16.61
N LEU A 19 -25.30 14.43 -16.48
CA LEU A 19 -24.87 13.32 -15.62
C LEU A 19 -23.87 12.38 -16.28
N LEU A 20 -23.78 12.40 -17.63
CA LEU A 20 -22.94 11.46 -18.35
C LEU A 20 -21.45 11.64 -18.00
N GLN A 21 -20.98 12.89 -17.95
CA GLN A 21 -19.59 13.20 -17.62
C GLN A 21 -19.21 12.80 -16.18
N PRO A 22 -20.00 13.17 -15.13
CA PRO A 22 -19.79 12.66 -13.77
C PRO A 22 -19.77 11.13 -13.68
N LEU A 23 -20.68 10.43 -14.36
CA LEU A 23 -20.73 8.96 -14.32
C LEU A 23 -19.50 8.30 -14.94
N ILE A 24 -18.95 8.87 -16.01
CA ILE A 24 -17.70 8.40 -16.61
C ILE A 24 -16.53 8.68 -15.67
N HIS A 25 -16.49 9.88 -15.08
CA HIS A 25 -15.44 10.28 -14.15
C HIS A 25 -15.38 9.39 -12.89
N GLU A 26 -16.53 9.13 -12.27
CA GLU A 26 -16.64 8.24 -11.10
C GLU A 26 -16.21 6.81 -11.44
N ARG A 27 -16.58 6.31 -12.64
CA ARG A 27 -16.15 4.98 -13.10
C ARG A 27 -14.64 4.90 -13.28
N ASP A 28 -14.03 5.90 -13.90
CA ASP A 28 -12.59 5.97 -14.12
C ASP A 28 -11.83 6.06 -12.78
N THR A 29 -12.36 6.85 -11.85
CA THR A 29 -11.84 6.98 -10.49
C THR A 29 -11.90 5.66 -9.74
N TYR A 30 -13.02 4.94 -9.82
CA TYR A 30 -13.17 3.62 -9.20
C TYR A 30 -12.22 2.58 -9.77
N LEU A 31 -11.99 2.58 -11.09
CA LEU A 31 -11.04 1.69 -11.75
C LEU A 31 -9.60 1.98 -11.30
N ALA A 32 -9.20 3.26 -11.28
CA ALA A 32 -7.90 3.69 -10.76
C ALA A 32 -7.70 3.25 -9.31
N TRP A 33 -8.71 3.46 -8.46
CA TRP A 33 -8.69 3.05 -7.07
C TRP A 33 -8.58 1.53 -6.92
N SER A 34 -9.30 0.75 -7.72
CA SER A 34 -9.26 -0.72 -7.68
C SER A 34 -7.85 -1.25 -7.97
N LEU A 35 -7.12 -0.62 -8.89
CA LEU A 35 -5.73 -0.96 -9.20
C LEU A 35 -4.78 -0.62 -8.05
N LYS A 36 -4.92 0.59 -7.47
CA LYS A 36 -4.18 0.97 -6.26
C LYS A 36 -4.47 -0.01 -5.12
N ARG A 37 -5.73 -0.42 -4.97
CA ARG A 37 -6.17 -1.36 -3.94
C ARG A 37 -5.55 -2.74 -4.10
N SER A 38 -5.58 -3.29 -5.31
CA SER A 38 -4.97 -4.59 -5.60
C SER A 38 -3.48 -4.61 -5.25
N LYS A 39 -2.77 -3.50 -5.49
CA LYS A 39 -1.35 -3.36 -5.15
C LYS A 39 -1.11 -3.45 -3.64
N ALA A 40 -1.86 -2.68 -2.87
CA ALA A 40 -1.62 -2.54 -1.44
C ALA A 40 -2.19 -3.71 -0.60
N VAL A 41 -3.27 -4.35 -1.03
CA VAL A 41 -3.81 -5.55 -0.35
C VAL A 41 -2.93 -6.77 -0.59
N ASN A 42 -2.49 -6.99 -1.84
CA ASN A 42 -1.69 -8.16 -2.22
C ASN A 42 -0.18 -7.96 -2.03
N ASN A 43 0.26 -6.78 -1.57
CA ASN A 43 1.66 -6.41 -1.41
C ASN A 43 2.52 -6.75 -2.65
N CYS A 44 1.98 -6.51 -3.83
CA CYS A 44 2.62 -6.83 -5.11
C CYS A 44 3.38 -5.62 -5.67
N LYS A 45 4.52 -5.86 -6.33
CA LYS A 45 5.29 -4.79 -6.99
C LYS A 45 4.58 -4.25 -8.23
N THR A 46 3.87 -5.12 -8.96
CA THR A 46 3.23 -4.84 -10.25
C THR A 46 1.77 -5.31 -10.23
N VAL A 47 0.86 -4.50 -10.78
CA VAL A 47 -0.56 -4.80 -10.96
C VAL A 47 -0.91 -4.57 -12.41
N VAL A 48 -1.68 -5.48 -13.01
CA VAL A 48 -2.17 -5.38 -14.39
C VAL A 48 -3.69 -5.19 -14.35
N GLY A 49 -4.16 -4.13 -14.99
CA GLY A 49 -5.58 -3.83 -15.17
C GLY A 49 -5.99 -3.92 -16.62
N ILE A 50 -7.13 -4.55 -16.91
CA ILE A 50 -7.73 -4.55 -18.25
C ILE A 50 -8.74 -3.41 -18.28
N ILE A 51 -8.49 -2.40 -19.12
CA ILE A 51 -9.29 -1.18 -19.20
C ILE A 51 -9.72 -0.99 -20.66
N GLY A 52 -11.00 -0.66 -20.87
CA GLY A 52 -11.50 -0.31 -22.20
C GLY A 52 -10.89 1.01 -22.69
N LYS A 53 -10.65 1.12 -24.01
CA LYS A 53 -9.96 2.28 -24.62
C LYS A 53 -10.56 3.64 -24.23
N GLY A 54 -11.89 3.73 -24.12
CA GLY A 54 -12.59 4.97 -23.75
C GLY A 54 -12.29 5.46 -22.33
N HIS A 55 -11.90 4.56 -21.43
CA HIS A 55 -11.60 4.85 -20.02
C HIS A 55 -10.11 5.07 -19.74
N MET A 56 -9.24 4.71 -20.68
CA MET A 56 -7.79 4.70 -20.47
C MET A 56 -7.24 6.06 -20.01
N ASN A 57 -7.62 7.14 -20.68
CA ASN A 57 -7.14 8.48 -20.34
C ASN A 57 -7.66 8.96 -18.98
N GLY A 58 -8.93 8.70 -18.67
CA GLY A 58 -9.53 9.08 -17.38
C GLY A 58 -8.95 8.28 -16.22
N VAL A 59 -8.70 6.98 -16.42
CA VAL A 59 -8.03 6.14 -15.41
C VAL A 59 -6.58 6.56 -15.20
N ILE A 60 -5.81 6.85 -16.27
CA ILE A 60 -4.44 7.37 -16.14
C ILE A 60 -4.44 8.70 -15.40
N TYR A 61 -5.36 9.60 -15.76
CA TYR A 61 -5.50 10.87 -15.07
C TYR A 61 -5.78 10.64 -13.57
N ALA A 62 -6.79 9.86 -13.21
CA ALA A 62 -7.12 9.56 -11.81
C ALA A 62 -5.98 8.85 -11.05
N LEU A 63 -5.18 8.01 -11.72
CA LEU A 63 -4.00 7.39 -11.10
C LEU A 63 -2.91 8.41 -10.75
N ILE A 64 -2.67 9.38 -11.64
CA ILE A 64 -1.61 10.41 -11.51
C ILE A 64 -2.07 11.56 -10.62
N SER A 65 -3.32 12.01 -10.75
CA SER A 65 -3.88 13.18 -10.08
C SER A 65 -4.26 12.92 -8.62
N ASP A 66 -4.51 11.66 -8.27
CA ASP A 66 -4.68 11.22 -6.88
C ASP A 66 -3.29 11.18 -6.19
N LEU A 67 -2.78 12.40 -5.95
CA LEU A 67 -1.56 12.78 -5.22
C LEU A 67 -1.86 13.11 -3.74
N GLY A 68 -3.12 13.01 -3.29
CA GLY A 68 -3.56 13.53 -2.00
C GLY A 68 -4.66 12.71 -1.32
N ASP A 69 -4.23 11.92 -0.33
CA ASP A 69 -4.96 11.54 0.89
C ASP A 69 -6.16 10.57 0.79
N LEU A 70 -5.92 9.41 0.17
CA LEU A 70 -6.51 8.17 0.70
C LEU A 70 -5.37 7.30 1.22
N ARG A 71 -4.97 7.54 2.48
CA ARG A 71 -4.01 6.65 3.15
C ARG A 71 -4.69 5.30 3.35
N PHE A 72 -4.12 4.31 2.66
CA PHE A 72 -4.47 2.90 2.74
C PHE A 72 -4.54 2.33 4.18
N ARG A 73 -3.90 3.00 5.15
CA ARG A 73 -3.94 2.70 6.59
C ARG A 73 -5.30 2.95 7.25
N ASP A 74 -6.12 3.84 6.70
CA ASP A 74 -7.42 4.20 7.29
C ASP A 74 -8.57 3.35 6.72
N LEU A 75 -8.38 2.73 5.56
CA LEU A 75 -9.40 1.91 4.87
C LEU A 75 -9.19 0.40 5.03
N CYS A 76 -7.97 -0.03 5.36
CA CYS A 76 -7.64 -1.42 5.68
C CYS A 76 -7.32 -1.46 7.17
N GLY A 77 -8.25 -1.98 7.98
CA GLY A 77 -8.07 -2.12 9.43
C GLY A 77 -6.64 -2.54 9.78
N GLN A 78 -6.05 -1.83 10.73
CA GLN A 78 -4.65 -1.93 11.17
C GLN A 78 -4.08 -3.34 11.01
N ARG A 79 -3.31 -3.56 9.94
CA ARG A 79 -2.43 -4.73 9.87
C ARG A 79 -1.27 -4.43 10.81
N SER A 80 -1.40 -4.93 12.04
CA SER A 80 -0.40 -5.01 13.12
C SER A 80 0.96 -4.36 12.77
N LEU A 81 1.03 -3.03 12.89
CA LEU A 81 2.31 -2.31 13.00
C LEU A 81 3.11 -2.78 14.23
N ASN A 82 2.44 -3.48 15.15
CA ASN A 82 3.01 -4.05 16.35
C ASN A 82 3.91 -5.27 16.05
N GLU A 83 3.64 -6.06 15.00
CA GLU A 83 4.47 -7.27 14.75
C GLU A 83 5.84 -6.92 14.13
N SER A 84 5.89 -5.92 13.23
CA SER A 84 7.14 -5.48 12.59
C SER A 84 8.02 -4.67 13.54
N SER A 85 7.43 -3.83 14.39
CA SER A 85 8.18 -3.05 15.37
C SER A 85 8.74 -3.96 16.46
N ASN A 86 7.95 -4.90 16.98
CA ASN A 86 8.43 -5.85 17.98
C ASN A 86 9.58 -6.72 17.45
N ARG A 87 9.53 -7.21 16.20
CA ARG A 87 10.66 -7.92 15.59
C ARG A 87 11.92 -7.08 15.46
N TRP A 88 11.79 -5.80 15.08
CA TRP A 88 12.93 -4.90 14.96
C TRP A 88 13.53 -4.55 16.32
N VAL A 89 12.68 -4.25 17.31
CA VAL A 89 13.10 -3.97 18.69
C VAL A 89 13.74 -5.21 19.32
N ASP A 90 13.16 -6.40 19.16
CA ASP A 90 13.75 -7.67 19.64
C ASP A 90 15.13 -7.92 19.03
N THR A 91 15.31 -7.60 17.75
CA THR A 91 16.60 -7.77 17.07
C THR A 91 17.64 -6.80 17.63
N LEU A 92 17.26 -5.54 17.90
CA LEU A 92 18.15 -4.55 18.52
C LEU A 92 18.52 -4.94 19.95
N LEU A 93 17.55 -5.35 20.76
CA LEU A 93 17.76 -5.74 22.15
C LEU A 93 18.66 -6.98 22.24
N LYS A 94 18.43 -7.97 21.37
CA LYS A 94 19.26 -9.18 21.27
C LYS A 94 20.70 -8.87 20.86
N ASN A 95 20.91 -7.97 19.89
CA ASN A 95 22.24 -7.55 19.48
C ASN A 95 22.96 -6.77 20.59
N LEU A 96 22.25 -5.88 21.30
CA LEU A 96 22.82 -5.10 22.40
C LEU A 96 23.28 -5.99 23.56
N VAL A 97 22.45 -6.96 23.95
CA VAL A 97 22.78 -7.93 25.01
C VAL A 97 23.99 -8.78 24.58
N ARG A 98 24.00 -9.27 23.34
CA ARG A 98 25.11 -10.07 22.80
C ARG A 98 26.42 -9.29 22.85
N ASP A 99 26.42 -8.04 22.37
CA ASP A 99 27.63 -7.23 22.28
C ASP A 99 28.13 -6.83 23.68
N THR A 100 27.23 -6.64 24.65
CA THR A 100 27.58 -6.40 26.07
C THR A 100 28.26 -7.61 26.70
N VAL A 101 27.74 -8.83 26.48
CA VAL A 101 28.34 -10.06 27.00
C VAL A 101 29.73 -10.30 26.44
N ILE A 102 29.91 -10.06 25.13
CA ILE A 102 31.22 -10.17 24.46
C ILE A 102 32.21 -9.17 25.06
N GLY A 103 31.78 -7.93 25.29
CA GLY A 103 32.61 -6.90 25.92
C GLY A 103 33.07 -7.28 27.32
N VAL A 104 32.19 -7.80 28.17
CA VAL A 104 32.51 -8.22 29.55
C VAL A 104 33.47 -9.42 29.55
N LEU A 105 33.27 -10.39 28.67
CA LEU A 105 34.18 -11.54 28.53
C LEU A 105 35.59 -11.11 28.11
N LEU A 106 35.70 -10.25 27.10
CA LEU A 106 36.98 -9.71 26.65
C LEU A 106 37.66 -8.88 27.73
N TRP A 107 36.88 -8.08 28.48
CA TRP A 107 37.40 -7.30 29.60
C TRP A 107 37.97 -8.19 30.72
N GLY A 108 37.25 -9.26 31.09
CA GLY A 108 37.73 -10.21 32.10
C GLY A 108 39.01 -10.94 31.66
N LEU A 109 39.09 -11.33 30.39
CA LEU A 109 40.30 -11.94 29.81
C LEU A 109 41.48 -10.95 29.81
N TYR A 110 41.21 -9.67 29.51
CA TYR A 110 42.20 -8.61 29.54
C TYR A 110 42.79 -8.40 30.93
N GLU A 111 41.95 -8.33 31.96
CA GLU A 111 42.44 -8.20 33.34
C GLU A 111 43.25 -9.43 33.78
N GLN A 112 42.86 -10.65 33.40
CA GLN A 112 43.67 -11.84 33.70
C GLN A 112 45.06 -11.78 33.06
N LEU A 113 45.14 -11.41 31.77
CA LEU A 113 46.42 -11.24 31.09
C LEU A 113 47.27 -10.13 31.72
N LYS A 114 46.66 -9.01 32.10
CA LYS A 114 47.33 -7.89 32.77
C LYS A 114 47.82 -8.23 34.18
N THR A 115 47.14 -9.12 34.89
CA THR A 115 47.59 -9.59 36.21
C THR A 115 48.70 -10.63 36.14
N VAL A 116 48.83 -11.33 35.01
CA VAL A 116 49.83 -12.40 34.79
C VAL A 116 51.11 -11.88 34.14
N LEU A 117 51.02 -10.80 33.33
CA LEU A 117 52.15 -10.11 32.71
C LEU A 117 52.72 -9.02 33.63
#